data_AF-A0A829QDY9-F1
#
_entry.id   AF-A0A829QDY9-F1
#
_cell.length_a   1.000
_cell.length_b   1.000
_cell.length_c   1.000
_cell.angle_alpha   90.00
_cell.angle_beta   90.00
_cell.angle_gamma   90.00
#
_symmetry.space_group_name_H-M   'P 1'
#
loop_
_entity.id
_entity.type
_entity.pdbx_description
1 polymer ?
#
loop_
_entity_poly.entity_id
_entity_poly.type
_entity_poly.pdbx_seq_one_letter_code
_entity_poly.pdbx_strand_id
1 'polypeptide(L)'
;MRGIERGRKMLDEIAGELDGHDGSVLQYVRLRAGLTERERAAARASRLERRGAANDALAALKRGDVIAIPHGRRNGVAVVLEPAHDDEDPRPLVLTEHRWAGRISSADYSGGAEPLGSIALPKRVEHRQPKVRRDVASALRSALDEGRVRRPQPGKRRTDGRHGDADADLERLRREIREHPVHHAPNREELARTGERYLRIERDNAQLQKKVAAATNSLARTFDRILALLAERGYVEDSAELGMKVTQDGMLLARIYSESDLLVAECLRRGLWAGLKPAELAAVASAVLYESRGDTVSATGEAPTAALRGALAETHRALARLRRDEQQHHLSPTREIDEGFVAAVYRWATTGDLAASLEAAGDTGTALPAGDFVRWCRQVVDLLDQIHKAAPDAEVRSAAKAAVGDVRRGVVAVDGT
;
A
#
# COMPACT_ATOMS: atom_id res chain seq x y z
N MET A 1 21.06 -0.62 -11.11
CA MET A 1 22.12 -0.98 -12.09
C MET A 1 23.32 -1.62 -11.40
N ARG A 2 24.14 -0.88 -10.62
CA ARG A 2 25.34 -1.40 -9.91
C ARG A 2 25.14 -2.68 -9.09
N GLY A 3 23.96 -2.89 -8.50
CA GLY A 3 23.63 -4.13 -7.76
C GLY A 3 23.53 -5.37 -8.66
N ILE A 4 22.88 -5.24 -9.81
CA ILE A 4 22.68 -6.33 -10.79
C ILE A 4 24.01 -6.68 -11.45
N GLU A 5 24.82 -5.69 -11.79
CA GLU A 5 26.17 -5.89 -12.37
C GLU A 5 27.09 -6.65 -11.41
N ARG A 6 27.12 -6.25 -10.13
CA ARG A 6 27.86 -6.98 -9.09
C ARG A 6 27.35 -8.42 -8.94
N GLY A 7 26.04 -8.60 -8.94
CA GLY A 7 25.44 -9.93 -8.89
C GLY A 7 25.80 -10.79 -10.10
N ARG A 8 25.83 -10.22 -11.32
CA ARG A 8 26.23 -10.94 -12.54
C ARG A 8 27.69 -11.37 -12.45
N LYS A 9 28.59 -10.48 -12.03
CA LYS A 9 30.00 -10.83 -11.80
C LYS A 9 30.16 -11.99 -10.82
N MET A 10 29.41 -11.98 -9.71
CA MET A 10 29.41 -13.07 -8.73
C MET A 10 28.87 -14.39 -9.30
N LEU A 11 27.88 -14.33 -10.19
CA LEU A 11 27.39 -15.52 -10.91
C LEU A 11 28.47 -16.08 -11.85
N ASP A 12 29.17 -15.22 -12.59
CA ASP A 12 30.24 -15.62 -13.50
C ASP A 12 31.41 -16.26 -12.73
N GLU A 13 31.80 -15.68 -11.59
CA GLU A 13 32.82 -16.23 -10.69
C GLU A 13 32.43 -17.62 -10.17
N ILE A 14 31.21 -17.76 -9.62
CA ILE A 14 30.72 -19.05 -9.11
C ILE A 14 30.55 -20.07 -10.24
N ALA A 15 30.10 -19.66 -11.43
CA ALA A 15 29.99 -20.54 -12.58
C ALA A 15 31.37 -21.05 -13.04
N GLY A 16 32.42 -20.22 -12.94
CA GLY A 16 33.81 -20.60 -13.22
C GLY A 16 34.44 -21.51 -12.18
N GLU A 17 34.02 -21.43 -10.92
CA GLU A 17 34.36 -22.42 -9.86
C GLU A 17 33.66 -23.77 -10.08
N LEU A 18 32.54 -23.76 -10.79
CA LEU A 18 31.78 -24.93 -11.21
C LEU A 18 32.11 -25.30 -12.66
N ASP A 19 31.24 -26.07 -13.31
CA ASP A 19 31.36 -26.49 -14.72
C ASP A 19 30.62 -25.55 -15.70
N GLY A 20 30.59 -24.25 -15.40
CA GLY A 20 29.94 -23.21 -16.20
C GLY A 20 28.46 -23.00 -15.89
N HIS A 21 27.84 -22.02 -16.56
CA HIS A 21 26.44 -21.59 -16.31
C HIS A 21 25.39 -22.68 -16.63
N ASP A 22 25.72 -23.58 -17.56
CA ASP A 22 24.91 -24.73 -17.97
C ASP A 22 25.50 -26.06 -17.48
N GLY A 23 26.43 -25.97 -16.54
CA GLY A 23 27.11 -27.11 -15.96
C GLY A 23 26.18 -28.09 -15.24
N SER A 24 26.58 -29.35 -15.21
CA SER A 24 25.90 -30.45 -14.54
C SER A 24 25.63 -30.16 -13.05
N VAL A 25 26.50 -29.42 -12.37
CA VAL A 25 26.27 -29.06 -10.95
C VAL A 25 25.07 -28.12 -10.82
N LEU A 26 24.98 -27.10 -11.68
CA LEU A 26 23.86 -26.17 -11.69
C LEU A 26 22.56 -26.85 -12.13
N GLN A 27 22.60 -27.75 -13.11
CA GLN A 27 21.45 -28.59 -13.48
C GLN A 27 20.95 -29.41 -12.28
N TYR A 28 21.86 -30.08 -11.56
CA TYR A 28 21.54 -30.88 -10.38
C TYR A 28 20.88 -30.06 -9.26
N VAL A 29 21.46 -28.90 -8.89
CA VAL A 29 20.87 -28.07 -7.84
C VAL A 29 19.54 -27.43 -8.27
N ARG A 30 19.34 -27.16 -9.57
CA ARG A 30 18.04 -26.72 -10.11
C ARG A 30 16.98 -27.81 -9.97
N LEU A 31 17.32 -29.08 -10.25
CA LEU A 31 16.43 -30.22 -10.03
C LEU A 31 16.06 -30.37 -8.54
N ARG A 32 17.04 -30.30 -7.63
CA ARG A 32 16.79 -30.33 -6.17
C ARG A 32 15.90 -29.18 -5.70
N ALA A 33 16.15 -27.97 -6.19
CA ALA A 33 15.34 -26.79 -5.89
C ALA A 33 13.90 -26.96 -6.41
N GLY A 34 13.74 -27.44 -7.64
CA GLY A 34 12.45 -27.74 -8.25
C GLY A 34 11.65 -28.80 -7.48
N LEU A 35 12.30 -29.87 -7.01
CA LEU A 35 11.66 -30.88 -6.15
C LEU A 35 11.17 -30.25 -4.85
N THR A 36 12.04 -29.50 -4.17
CA THR A 36 11.70 -28.83 -2.91
C THR A 36 10.53 -27.85 -3.08
N GLU A 37 10.52 -27.06 -4.17
CA GLU A 37 9.46 -26.11 -4.47
C GLU A 37 8.13 -26.81 -4.75
N ARG A 38 8.13 -27.91 -5.51
CA ARG A 38 6.93 -28.72 -5.79
C ARG A 38 6.40 -29.44 -4.56
N GLU A 39 7.25 -30.03 -3.72
CA GLU A 39 6.84 -30.66 -2.47
C GLU A 39 6.18 -29.65 -1.53
N ARG A 40 6.74 -28.43 -1.43
CA ARG A 40 6.12 -27.34 -0.67
C ARG A 40 4.79 -26.90 -1.28
N ALA A 41 4.68 -26.84 -2.60
CA ALA A 41 3.43 -26.50 -3.28
C ALA A 41 2.34 -27.56 -3.03
N ALA A 42 2.67 -28.84 -3.18
CA ALA A 42 1.77 -29.96 -2.90
C ALA A 42 1.34 -29.99 -1.42
N ALA A 43 2.27 -29.79 -0.48
CA ALA A 43 1.95 -29.70 0.94
C ALA A 43 1.01 -28.54 1.28
N ARG A 44 1.18 -27.38 0.62
CA ARG A 44 0.27 -26.23 0.76
C ARG A 44 -1.11 -26.54 0.18
N ALA A 45 -1.18 -27.10 -1.03
CA ALA A 45 -2.42 -27.49 -1.68
C ALA A 45 -3.20 -28.50 -0.83
N SER A 46 -2.54 -29.58 -0.39
CA SER A 46 -3.13 -30.57 0.52
C SER A 46 -3.63 -29.95 1.83
N ARG A 47 -2.92 -28.96 2.39
CA ARG A 47 -3.37 -28.27 3.61
C ARG A 47 -4.61 -27.42 3.34
N LEU A 48 -4.67 -26.74 2.21
CA LEU A 48 -5.82 -25.93 1.80
C LEU A 48 -7.04 -26.81 1.54
N GLU A 49 -6.88 -27.90 0.80
CA GLU A 49 -7.94 -28.89 0.54
C GLU A 49 -8.46 -29.51 1.84
N ARG A 50 -7.58 -29.95 2.74
CA ARG A 50 -8.00 -30.48 4.06
C ARG A 50 -8.75 -29.45 4.88
N ARG A 51 -8.39 -28.17 4.77
CA ARG A 51 -9.11 -27.08 5.45
C ARG A 51 -10.48 -26.84 4.80
N GLY A 52 -10.56 -26.84 3.47
CA GLY A 52 -11.82 -26.73 2.72
C GLY A 52 -12.78 -27.86 3.07
N ALA A 53 -12.34 -29.11 2.97
CA ALA A 53 -13.15 -30.27 3.33
C ALA A 53 -13.61 -30.26 4.80
N ALA A 54 -12.77 -29.76 5.72
CA ALA A 54 -13.17 -29.59 7.11
C ALA A 54 -14.23 -28.49 7.28
N ASN A 55 -14.11 -27.37 6.55
CA ASN A 55 -15.11 -26.30 6.53
C ASN A 55 -16.44 -26.81 5.95
N ASP A 56 -16.43 -27.46 4.79
CA ASP A 56 -17.63 -28.03 4.16
C ASP A 56 -18.33 -29.01 5.12
N ALA A 57 -17.56 -29.87 5.78
CA ALA A 57 -18.09 -30.80 6.78
C ALA A 57 -18.67 -30.10 8.00
N LEU A 58 -18.11 -28.97 8.46
CA LEU A 58 -18.65 -28.16 9.55
C LEU A 58 -19.92 -27.41 9.16
N ALA A 59 -19.97 -26.87 7.94
CA ALA A 59 -21.14 -26.17 7.40
C ALA A 59 -22.33 -27.12 7.22
N ALA A 60 -22.07 -28.38 6.86
CA ALA A 60 -23.09 -29.41 6.70
C ALA A 60 -23.71 -29.89 8.04
N LEU A 61 -23.10 -29.58 9.19
CA LEU A 61 -23.58 -30.04 10.50
C LEU A 61 -24.89 -29.40 10.89
N LYS A 62 -25.84 -30.24 11.29
CA LYS A 62 -27.17 -29.83 11.73
C LYS A 62 -27.30 -29.88 13.24
N ARG A 63 -28.26 -29.13 13.76
CA ARG A 63 -28.65 -29.22 15.18
C ARG A 63 -29.01 -30.68 15.53
N GLY A 64 -28.38 -31.19 16.59
CA GLY A 64 -28.57 -32.55 17.08
C GLY A 64 -27.55 -33.54 16.54
N ASP A 65 -26.78 -33.21 15.50
CA ASP A 65 -25.70 -34.08 15.00
C ASP A 65 -24.64 -34.28 16.08
N VAL A 66 -24.13 -35.49 16.18
CA VAL A 66 -23.08 -35.87 17.12
C VAL A 66 -21.78 -36.12 16.35
N ILE A 67 -20.72 -35.45 16.76
CA ILE A 67 -19.41 -35.51 16.12
C ILE A 67 -18.33 -35.93 17.12
N ALA A 68 -17.23 -36.46 16.60
CA ALA A 68 -16.00 -36.67 17.37
C ALA A 68 -15.08 -35.47 17.22
N ILE A 69 -14.59 -34.93 18.34
CA ILE A 69 -13.48 -33.98 18.38
C ILE A 69 -12.22 -34.78 18.71
N PRO A 70 -11.35 -35.08 17.72
CA PRO A 70 -10.31 -36.08 17.88
C PRO A 70 -9.13 -35.60 18.73
N HIS A 71 -8.86 -34.29 18.77
CA HIS A 71 -7.64 -33.73 19.35
C HIS A 71 -7.91 -32.43 20.12
N GLY A 72 -6.97 -32.02 20.96
CA GLY A 72 -7.01 -30.76 21.72
C GLY A 72 -7.64 -30.87 23.11
N ARG A 73 -7.74 -29.72 23.80
CA ARG A 73 -8.27 -29.64 25.19
C ARG A 73 -9.76 -29.96 25.32
N ARG A 74 -10.45 -30.10 24.19
CA ARG A 74 -11.91 -30.29 24.07
C ARG A 74 -12.23 -31.61 23.37
N ASN A 75 -11.29 -32.54 23.39
CA ASN A 75 -11.44 -33.84 22.78
C ASN A 75 -12.61 -34.62 23.39
N GLY A 76 -13.16 -35.54 22.61
CA GLY A 76 -14.30 -36.36 23.02
C GLY A 76 -15.50 -36.17 22.09
N VAL A 77 -16.64 -36.72 22.48
CA VAL A 77 -17.87 -36.66 21.70
C VAL A 77 -18.64 -35.36 22.00
N ALA A 78 -19.15 -34.70 20.97
CA ALA A 78 -19.90 -33.46 21.08
C ALA A 78 -21.18 -33.48 20.24
N VAL A 79 -22.25 -32.88 20.77
CA VAL A 79 -23.49 -32.63 20.03
C VAL A 79 -23.55 -31.20 19.53
N VAL A 80 -24.00 -30.99 18.31
CA VAL A 80 -24.22 -29.67 17.70
C VAL A 80 -25.51 -29.06 18.24
N LEU A 81 -25.38 -27.93 18.94
CA LEU A 81 -26.50 -27.15 19.47
C LEU A 81 -27.04 -26.17 18.44
N GLU A 82 -26.15 -25.49 17.73
CA GLU A 82 -26.48 -24.53 16.68
C GLU A 82 -25.59 -24.80 15.45
N PRO A 83 -26.16 -24.87 14.24
CA PRO A 83 -25.38 -24.97 13.02
C PRO A 83 -24.55 -23.70 12.80
N ALA A 84 -23.56 -23.79 11.90
CA ALA A 84 -22.86 -22.62 11.42
C ALA A 84 -23.85 -21.65 10.72
N HIS A 85 -23.60 -20.35 10.83
CA HIS A 85 -24.38 -19.31 10.15
C HIS A 85 -23.66 -18.76 8.91
N ASP A 86 -22.37 -19.06 8.79
CA ASP A 86 -21.45 -18.59 7.77
C ASP A 86 -20.81 -19.82 7.13
N ASP A 87 -20.90 -19.93 5.81
CA ASP A 87 -20.36 -21.05 5.04
C ASP A 87 -18.84 -20.90 4.78
N GLU A 88 -18.30 -19.69 4.82
CA GLU A 88 -16.86 -19.42 4.61
C GLU A 88 -16.02 -19.64 5.88
N ASP A 89 -16.55 -19.26 7.05
CA ASP A 89 -15.95 -19.56 8.37
C ASP A 89 -16.96 -20.29 9.29
N PRO A 90 -17.27 -21.57 9.01
CA PRO A 90 -18.31 -22.29 9.71
C PRO A 90 -17.92 -22.60 11.16
N ARG A 91 -18.62 -21.96 12.10
CA ARG A 91 -18.40 -22.07 13.55
C ARG A 91 -19.63 -22.57 14.30
N PRO A 92 -20.02 -23.86 14.15
CA PRO A 92 -21.15 -24.41 14.86
C PRO A 92 -20.90 -24.39 16.37
N LEU A 93 -21.97 -24.19 17.15
CA LEU A 93 -21.94 -24.26 18.60
C LEU A 93 -22.15 -25.72 19.01
N VAL A 94 -21.21 -26.29 19.76
CA VAL A 94 -21.28 -27.67 20.22
C VAL A 94 -21.25 -27.77 21.73
N LEU A 95 -21.73 -28.90 22.26
CA LEU A 95 -21.64 -29.26 23.66
C LEU A 95 -21.03 -30.66 23.82
N THR A 96 -19.89 -30.75 24.51
CA THR A 96 -19.16 -32.00 24.72
C THR A 96 -19.76 -32.82 25.87
N GLU A 97 -19.49 -34.12 25.88
CA GLU A 97 -19.85 -35.00 26.99
C GLU A 97 -19.28 -34.53 28.36
N HIS A 98 -18.21 -33.73 28.34
CA HIS A 98 -17.59 -33.11 29.52
C HIS A 98 -18.24 -31.77 29.92
N ARG A 99 -19.41 -31.43 29.36
CA ARG A 99 -20.21 -30.23 29.67
C ARG A 99 -19.56 -28.91 29.26
N TRP A 100 -18.56 -28.94 28.37
CA TRP A 100 -18.06 -27.75 27.73
C TRP A 100 -18.97 -27.37 26.57
N ALA A 101 -19.33 -26.10 26.46
CA ALA A 101 -20.12 -25.58 25.35
C ALA A 101 -19.37 -24.41 24.70
N GLY A 102 -19.27 -24.42 23.38
CA GLY A 102 -18.58 -23.36 22.65
C GLY A 102 -18.51 -23.65 21.16
N ARG A 103 -18.07 -22.64 20.41
CA ARG A 103 -17.91 -22.75 18.96
C ARG A 103 -16.60 -23.47 18.63
N ILE A 104 -16.66 -24.35 17.64
CA ILE A 104 -15.50 -25.08 17.10
C ILE A 104 -15.20 -24.60 15.68
N SER A 105 -13.99 -24.90 15.22
CA SER A 105 -13.51 -24.53 13.88
C SER A 105 -12.80 -25.71 13.21
N SER A 106 -12.29 -25.51 11.99
CA SER A 106 -11.43 -26.47 11.29
C SER A 106 -10.15 -26.85 12.05
N ALA A 107 -9.80 -26.12 13.12
CA ALA A 107 -8.69 -26.46 14.02
C ALA A 107 -9.06 -27.59 15.01
N ASP A 108 -10.33 -27.69 15.38
CA ASP A 108 -10.85 -28.68 16.34
C ASP A 108 -11.38 -29.92 15.61
N TYR A 109 -11.87 -29.75 14.38
CA TYR A 109 -12.52 -30.78 13.59
C TYR A 109 -11.96 -30.81 12.16
N SER A 110 -11.55 -31.99 11.69
CA SER A 110 -10.87 -32.17 10.40
C SER A 110 -11.77 -32.70 9.29
N GLY A 111 -13.06 -32.92 9.54
CA GLY A 111 -13.99 -33.50 8.56
C GLY A 111 -13.75 -34.97 8.21
N GLY A 112 -12.73 -35.61 8.80
CA GLY A 112 -12.31 -36.97 8.43
C GLY A 112 -13.22 -38.11 8.93
N ALA A 113 -14.25 -37.80 9.73
CA ALA A 113 -15.22 -38.77 10.22
C ALA A 113 -16.63 -38.22 10.03
N GLU A 114 -17.53 -39.01 9.43
CA GLU A 114 -18.95 -38.68 9.34
C GLU A 114 -19.57 -38.50 10.74
N PRO A 115 -20.67 -37.73 10.89
CA PRO A 115 -21.40 -37.65 12.14
C PRO A 115 -21.68 -39.05 12.72
N LEU A 116 -21.38 -39.22 14.00
CA LEU A 116 -21.53 -40.47 14.75
C LEU A 116 -23.00 -40.89 14.92
N GLY A 117 -23.93 -39.97 14.67
CA GLY A 117 -25.37 -40.12 14.82
C GLY A 117 -26.00 -38.77 15.12
N SER A 118 -27.24 -38.77 15.61
CA SER A 118 -27.92 -37.56 16.09
C SER A 118 -28.72 -37.84 17.35
N ILE A 119 -28.93 -36.81 18.17
CA ILE A 119 -29.80 -36.86 19.35
C ILE A 119 -30.87 -35.76 19.26
N ALA A 120 -32.07 -36.06 19.76
CA ALA A 120 -33.14 -35.08 19.86
C ALA A 120 -32.80 -34.05 20.94
N LEU A 121 -32.76 -32.77 20.56
CA LEU A 121 -32.56 -31.65 21.48
C LEU A 121 -33.88 -30.91 21.74
N PRO A 122 -34.11 -30.39 22.97
CA PRO A 122 -35.25 -29.50 23.24
C PRO A 122 -35.28 -28.31 22.28
N LYS A 123 -36.45 -27.71 22.03
CA LYS A 123 -36.59 -26.55 21.12
C LYS A 123 -35.68 -25.38 21.52
N ARG A 124 -35.48 -25.16 22.82
CA ARG A 124 -34.59 -24.12 23.36
C ARG A 124 -33.54 -24.76 24.27
N VAL A 125 -32.27 -24.56 23.95
CA VAL A 125 -31.13 -25.07 24.75
C VAL A 125 -30.29 -23.88 25.20
N GLU A 126 -30.52 -23.42 26.43
CA GLU A 126 -29.76 -22.31 27.04
C GLU A 126 -28.44 -22.85 27.63
N HIS A 127 -27.43 -23.01 26.77
CA HIS A 127 -26.14 -23.61 27.14
C HIS A 127 -25.36 -22.81 28.19
N ARG A 128 -25.72 -21.56 28.48
CA ARG A 128 -25.13 -20.78 29.59
C ARG A 128 -25.52 -21.34 30.96
N GLN A 129 -26.67 -22.00 31.08
CA GLN A 129 -27.12 -22.58 32.35
C GLN A 129 -26.41 -23.92 32.64
N PRO A 130 -25.76 -24.07 33.81
CA PRO A 130 -25.03 -25.31 34.15
C PRO A 130 -25.92 -26.56 34.20
N LYS A 131 -27.19 -26.41 34.61
CA LYS A 131 -28.16 -27.51 34.65
C LYS A 131 -28.45 -28.05 33.25
N VAL A 132 -28.76 -27.16 32.30
CA VAL A 132 -28.99 -27.52 30.89
C VAL A 132 -27.78 -28.23 30.28
N ARG A 133 -26.56 -27.74 30.54
CA ARG A 133 -25.35 -28.42 30.04
C ARG A 133 -25.18 -29.83 30.61
N ARG A 134 -25.51 -30.02 31.89
CA ARG A 134 -25.44 -31.32 32.56
C ARG A 134 -26.44 -32.30 31.95
N ASP A 135 -27.67 -31.85 31.71
CA ASP A 135 -28.76 -32.67 31.17
C ASP A 135 -28.46 -33.11 29.73
N VAL A 136 -28.03 -32.18 28.86
CA VAL A 136 -27.64 -32.50 27.47
C VAL A 136 -26.42 -33.42 27.42
N ALA A 137 -25.40 -33.17 28.25
CA ALA A 137 -24.24 -34.05 28.33
C ALA A 137 -24.61 -35.45 28.87
N SER A 138 -25.62 -35.54 29.76
CA SER A 138 -26.15 -36.82 30.23
C SER A 138 -26.89 -37.56 29.13
N ALA A 139 -27.75 -36.87 28.38
CA ALA A 139 -28.46 -37.44 27.24
C ALA A 139 -27.49 -37.94 26.16
N LEU A 140 -26.40 -37.20 25.90
CA LEU A 140 -25.34 -37.62 24.98
C LEU A 140 -24.63 -38.90 25.46
N ARG A 141 -24.27 -38.99 26.75
CA ARG A 141 -23.67 -40.21 27.32
C ARG A 141 -24.62 -41.40 27.28
N SER A 142 -25.88 -41.21 27.66
CA SER A 142 -26.90 -42.26 27.56
C SER A 142 -27.08 -42.76 26.13
N ALA A 143 -27.09 -41.85 25.13
CA ALA A 143 -27.16 -42.24 23.72
C ALA A 143 -25.93 -43.04 23.24
N LEU A 144 -24.74 -42.75 23.78
CA LEU A 144 -23.51 -43.53 23.53
C LEU A 144 -23.53 -44.90 24.22
N ASP A 145 -24.06 -44.99 25.44
CA ASP A 145 -24.12 -46.22 26.22
C ASP A 145 -25.22 -47.18 25.71
N GLU A 146 -26.34 -46.63 25.25
CA GLU A 146 -27.44 -47.38 24.62
C GLU A 146 -27.16 -47.74 23.15
N GLY A 147 -26.02 -47.32 22.59
CA GLY A 147 -25.62 -47.61 21.20
C GLY A 147 -26.43 -46.87 20.13
N ARG A 148 -27.23 -45.87 20.49
CA ARG A 148 -27.96 -45.00 19.54
C ARG A 148 -27.02 -44.10 18.73
N VAL A 149 -25.85 -43.80 19.28
CA VAL A 149 -24.77 -43.05 18.62
C VAL A 149 -23.51 -43.93 18.60
N ARG A 150 -22.80 -43.95 17.47
CA ARG A 150 -21.58 -44.74 17.30
C ARG A 150 -20.46 -44.19 18.18
N ARG A 151 -19.67 -45.06 18.81
CA ARG A 151 -18.43 -44.64 19.47
C ARG A 151 -17.34 -44.36 18.44
N PRO A 152 -16.51 -43.31 18.63
CA PRO A 152 -15.42 -43.02 17.73
C PRO A 152 -14.44 -44.21 17.71
N GLN A 153 -14.27 -44.85 16.56
CA GLN A 153 -13.26 -45.88 16.41
C GLN A 153 -11.91 -45.24 16.03
N PRO A 154 -10.80 -45.64 16.67
CA PRO A 154 -9.48 -45.28 16.20
C PRO A 154 -9.21 -46.03 14.90
N GLY A 155 -9.51 -45.44 13.75
CA GLY A 155 -9.40 -46.18 12.49
C GLY A 155 -9.43 -45.35 11.21
N LYS A 156 -8.32 -45.45 10.46
CA LYS A 156 -8.11 -45.14 9.03
C LYS A 156 -8.53 -43.75 8.55
N ARG A 157 -7.56 -42.85 8.49
CA ARG A 157 -7.54 -41.76 7.50
C ARG A 157 -7.85 -42.36 6.12
N ARG A 158 -9.00 -42.02 5.54
CA ARG A 158 -9.21 -42.18 4.11
C ARG A 158 -8.22 -41.24 3.43
N THR A 159 -7.12 -41.80 2.94
CA THR A 159 -6.26 -41.12 1.97
C THR A 159 -7.04 -41.13 0.67
N ASP A 160 -7.94 -40.17 0.49
CA ASP A 160 -8.61 -39.99 -0.80
C ASP A 160 -7.51 -39.65 -1.83
N GLY A 161 -7.22 -40.63 -2.68
CA GLY A 161 -6.13 -40.64 -3.65
C GLY A 161 -6.38 -39.73 -4.85
N ARG A 162 -6.49 -38.43 -4.60
CA ARG A 162 -6.75 -37.41 -5.63
C ARG A 162 -5.51 -36.58 -6.00
N HIS A 163 -4.31 -37.12 -5.78
CA HIS A 163 -3.01 -36.44 -6.03
C HIS A 163 -2.21 -37.04 -7.20
N GLY A 164 -2.84 -37.79 -8.12
CA GLY A 164 -2.15 -38.58 -9.14
C GLY A 164 -1.12 -37.83 -10.00
N ASP A 165 -1.45 -36.62 -10.47
CA ASP A 165 -0.55 -35.84 -11.35
C ASP A 165 0.60 -35.18 -10.58
N ALA A 166 0.33 -34.62 -9.41
CA ALA A 166 1.36 -34.02 -8.55
C ALA A 166 2.36 -35.09 -8.07
N ASP A 167 1.87 -36.29 -7.76
CA ASP A 167 2.70 -37.42 -7.37
C ASP A 167 3.56 -37.93 -8.53
N ALA A 168 3.03 -37.96 -9.76
CA ALA A 168 3.80 -38.37 -10.94
C ALA A 168 4.98 -37.42 -11.26
N ASP A 169 4.76 -36.11 -11.14
CA ASP A 169 5.78 -35.08 -11.33
C ASP A 169 6.87 -35.11 -10.25
N LEU A 170 6.49 -35.36 -9.00
CA LEU A 170 7.43 -35.52 -7.89
C LEU A 170 8.28 -36.79 -8.05
N GLU A 171 7.68 -37.91 -8.47
CA GLU A 171 8.41 -39.15 -8.75
C GLU A 171 9.35 -39.01 -9.95
N ARG A 172 8.94 -38.28 -10.99
CA ARG A 172 9.84 -37.94 -12.11
C ARG A 172 11.07 -37.18 -11.62
N LEU A 173 10.90 -36.09 -10.86
CA LEU A 173 12.03 -35.32 -10.33
C LEU A 173 12.91 -36.14 -9.39
N ARG A 174 12.33 -36.97 -8.52
CA ARG A 174 13.10 -37.86 -7.63
C ARG A 174 13.94 -38.85 -8.43
N ARG A 175 13.42 -39.36 -9.54
CA ARG A 175 14.17 -40.24 -10.45
C ARG A 175 15.28 -39.48 -11.16
N GLU A 176 14.98 -38.33 -11.76
CA GLU A 176 15.97 -37.48 -12.45
C GLU A 176 17.13 -37.10 -11.52
N ILE A 177 16.84 -36.73 -10.26
CA ILE A 177 17.88 -36.43 -9.26
C ILE A 177 18.73 -37.66 -8.94
N ARG A 178 18.11 -38.85 -8.80
CA ARG A 178 18.81 -40.09 -8.49
C ARG A 178 19.73 -40.54 -9.63
N GLU A 179 19.31 -40.34 -10.87
CA GLU A 179 20.07 -40.73 -12.08
C GLU A 179 21.13 -39.69 -12.47
N HIS A 180 21.10 -38.50 -11.88
CA HIS A 180 22.00 -37.41 -12.24
C HIS A 180 23.46 -37.71 -11.86
N PRO A 181 24.47 -37.49 -12.73
CA PRO A 181 25.88 -37.81 -12.44
C PRO A 181 26.43 -37.21 -11.14
N VAL A 182 26.11 -35.94 -10.87
CA VAL A 182 26.49 -35.22 -9.64
C VAL A 182 25.92 -35.86 -8.37
N HIS A 183 24.83 -36.63 -8.46
CA HIS A 183 24.24 -37.34 -7.31
C HIS A 183 25.19 -38.38 -6.71
N HIS A 184 26.07 -38.93 -7.53
CA HIS A 184 27.04 -39.98 -7.18
C HIS A 184 28.45 -39.44 -6.93
N ALA A 185 28.68 -38.12 -7.04
CA ALA A 185 29.99 -37.51 -6.82
C ALA A 185 30.38 -37.53 -5.32
N PRO A 186 31.66 -37.80 -4.97
CA PRO A 186 32.11 -37.87 -3.58
C PRO A 186 32.04 -36.52 -2.84
N ASN A 187 32.13 -35.40 -3.58
CA ASN A 187 32.04 -34.03 -3.07
C ASN A 187 30.67 -33.37 -3.35
N ARG A 188 29.61 -34.15 -3.57
CA ARG A 188 28.26 -33.68 -3.95
C ARG A 188 27.73 -32.54 -3.08
N GLU A 189 27.85 -32.62 -1.76
CA GLU A 189 27.29 -31.60 -0.85
C GLU A 189 28.09 -30.28 -0.88
N GLU A 190 29.38 -30.33 -1.22
CA GLU A 190 30.17 -29.13 -1.43
C GLU A 190 29.75 -28.42 -2.73
N LEU A 191 29.69 -29.19 -3.83
CA LEU A 191 29.20 -28.70 -5.12
C LEU A 191 27.77 -28.16 -5.01
N ALA A 192 26.90 -28.84 -4.25
CA ALA A 192 25.54 -28.40 -4.03
C ALA A 192 25.46 -27.07 -3.26
N ARG A 193 26.28 -26.86 -2.22
CA ARG A 193 26.31 -25.59 -1.47
C ARG A 193 26.73 -24.41 -2.35
N THR A 194 27.72 -24.62 -3.22
CA THR A 194 28.16 -23.60 -4.19
C THR A 194 27.08 -23.32 -5.22
N GLY A 195 26.45 -24.36 -5.79
CA GLY A 195 25.33 -24.20 -6.71
C GLY A 195 24.07 -23.56 -6.08
N GLU A 196 23.75 -23.88 -4.83
CA GLU A 196 22.65 -23.24 -4.10
C GLU A 196 22.90 -21.75 -3.85
N ARG A 197 24.16 -21.36 -3.63
CA ARG A 197 24.57 -19.94 -3.57
C ARG A 197 24.37 -19.25 -4.91
N TYR A 198 24.76 -19.89 -6.01
CA TYR A 198 24.50 -19.40 -7.38
C TYR A 198 23.00 -19.14 -7.58
N LEU A 199 22.15 -20.14 -7.31
CA LEU A 199 20.69 -20.02 -7.47
C LEU A 199 20.06 -18.95 -6.57
N ARG A 200 20.68 -18.62 -5.43
CA ARG A 200 20.22 -17.51 -4.58
C ARG A 200 20.48 -16.17 -5.26
N ILE A 201 21.72 -15.94 -5.70
CA ILE A 201 22.12 -14.70 -6.38
C ILE A 201 21.35 -14.52 -7.70
N GLU A 202 21.11 -15.61 -8.44
CA GLU A 202 20.32 -15.61 -9.67
C GLU A 202 18.89 -15.12 -9.40
N ARG A 203 18.23 -15.64 -8.36
CA ARG A 203 16.89 -15.19 -7.94
C ARG A 203 16.89 -13.73 -7.49
N ASP A 204 17.87 -13.31 -6.68
CA ASP A 204 17.97 -11.94 -6.18
C ASP A 204 18.16 -10.94 -7.34
N ASN A 205 19.02 -11.27 -8.31
CA ASN A 205 19.19 -10.47 -9.52
C ASN A 205 17.91 -10.39 -10.36
N ALA A 206 17.22 -11.51 -10.57
CA ALA A 206 15.96 -11.53 -11.30
C ALA A 206 14.89 -10.66 -10.62
N GLN A 207 14.83 -10.67 -9.28
CA GLN A 207 13.93 -9.80 -8.52
C GLN A 207 14.29 -8.31 -8.66
N LEU A 208 15.58 -7.96 -8.60
CA LEU A 208 16.04 -6.59 -8.80
C LEU A 208 15.74 -6.09 -10.21
N GLN A 209 15.96 -6.92 -11.23
CA GLN A 209 15.60 -6.60 -12.62
C GLN A 209 14.10 -6.34 -12.78
N LYS A 210 13.25 -7.20 -12.21
CA LYS A 210 11.78 -7.00 -12.20
C LYS A 210 11.39 -5.68 -11.54
N LYS A 211 12.01 -5.32 -10.41
CA LYS A 211 11.75 -4.03 -9.72
C LYS A 211 12.15 -2.84 -10.58
N VAL A 212 13.31 -2.90 -11.23
CA VAL A 212 13.76 -1.84 -12.14
C VAL A 212 12.79 -1.69 -13.31
N ALA A 213 12.43 -2.79 -13.97
CA ALA A 213 11.49 -2.76 -15.09
C ALA A 213 10.12 -2.21 -14.68
N ALA A 214 9.61 -2.61 -13.50
CA ALA A 214 8.35 -2.09 -12.97
C ALA A 214 8.43 -0.58 -12.68
N ALA A 215 9.50 -0.11 -12.03
CA ALA A 215 9.71 1.30 -11.73
C ALA A 215 9.85 2.16 -13.00
N THR A 216 10.59 1.67 -14.00
CA THR A 216 10.73 2.34 -15.31
C THR A 216 9.39 2.44 -16.02
N ASN A 217 8.60 1.35 -16.01
CA ASN A 217 7.28 1.36 -16.63
C ASN A 217 6.31 2.30 -15.88
N SER A 218 6.39 2.39 -14.55
CA SER A 218 5.60 3.37 -13.80
C SER A 218 5.99 4.80 -14.12
N LEU A 219 7.30 5.11 -14.29
CA LEU A 219 7.74 6.46 -14.64
C LEU A 219 7.24 6.86 -16.03
N ALA A 220 7.36 5.98 -17.03
CA ALA A 220 6.86 6.24 -18.38
C ALA A 220 5.35 6.50 -18.37
N ARG A 221 4.56 5.66 -17.69
CA ARG A 221 3.10 5.87 -17.58
C ARG A 221 2.74 7.15 -16.86
N THR A 222 3.45 7.52 -15.79
CA THR A 222 3.22 8.79 -15.10
C THR A 222 3.55 9.97 -16.00
N PHE A 223 4.66 9.89 -16.76
CA PHE A 223 5.02 10.90 -17.74
C PHE A 223 3.95 11.05 -18.84
N ASP A 224 3.44 9.95 -19.39
CA ASP A 224 2.36 9.97 -20.39
C ASP A 224 1.08 10.63 -19.84
N ARG A 225 0.73 10.35 -18.57
CA ARG A 225 -0.42 10.99 -17.90
C ARG A 225 -0.21 12.49 -17.69
N ILE A 226 1.00 12.90 -17.32
CA ILE A 226 1.36 14.32 -17.21
C ILE A 226 1.25 15.00 -18.58
N LEU A 227 1.79 14.40 -19.64
CA LEU A 227 1.66 14.92 -21.00
C LEU A 227 0.20 15.04 -21.43
N ALA A 228 -0.64 14.04 -21.13
CA ALA A 228 -2.06 14.09 -21.44
C ALA A 228 -2.77 15.26 -20.72
N LEU A 229 -2.50 15.45 -19.42
CA LEU A 229 -3.04 16.59 -18.65
C LEU A 229 -2.54 17.93 -19.22
N LEU A 230 -1.25 18.05 -19.53
CA LEU A 230 -0.67 19.27 -20.09
C LEU A 230 -1.22 19.56 -21.49
N ALA A 231 -1.49 18.53 -22.31
CA ALA A 231 -2.09 18.67 -23.63
C ALA A 231 -3.54 19.17 -23.53
N GLU A 232 -4.35 18.56 -22.67
CA GLU A 232 -5.73 18.99 -22.41
C GLU A 232 -5.81 20.44 -21.95
N ARG A 233 -4.83 20.87 -21.14
CA ARG A 233 -4.75 22.25 -20.65
C ARG A 233 -4.08 23.24 -21.62
N GLY A 234 -3.56 22.77 -22.75
CA GLY A 234 -2.93 23.59 -23.79
C GLY A 234 -1.49 24.03 -23.51
N TYR A 235 -0.78 23.37 -22.59
CA TYR A 235 0.65 23.61 -22.33
C TYR A 235 1.56 22.88 -23.33
N VAL A 236 1.07 21.80 -23.92
CA VAL A 236 1.69 21.12 -25.06
C VAL A 236 0.65 20.87 -26.15
N GLU A 237 1.11 20.78 -27.39
CA GLU A 237 0.30 20.50 -28.57
C GLU A 237 0.90 19.34 -29.38
N ASP A 238 0.06 18.61 -30.10
CA ASP A 238 0.52 17.53 -30.99
C ASP A 238 1.38 18.12 -32.12
N SER A 239 2.47 17.44 -32.44
CA SER A 239 3.42 17.85 -33.48
C SER A 239 3.78 16.67 -34.35
N ALA A 240 3.52 16.79 -35.65
CA ALA A 240 3.87 15.76 -36.63
C ALA A 240 5.37 15.44 -36.67
N GLU A 241 6.24 16.39 -36.31
CA GLU A 241 7.69 16.23 -36.33
C GLU A 241 8.29 15.73 -35.00
N LEU A 242 7.73 16.18 -33.87
CA LEU A 242 8.30 15.96 -32.53
C LEU A 242 7.44 15.06 -31.63
N GLY A 243 6.28 14.62 -32.13
CA GLY A 243 5.23 13.96 -31.33
C GLY A 243 4.48 14.94 -30.44
N MET A 244 5.19 15.75 -29.65
CA MET A 244 4.63 16.82 -28.81
C MET A 244 5.51 18.06 -28.89
N LYS A 245 4.89 19.24 -28.87
CA LYS A 245 5.56 20.54 -28.89
C LYS A 245 5.06 21.42 -27.74
N VAL A 246 5.98 22.13 -27.10
CA VAL A 246 5.67 23.06 -26.00
C VAL A 246 5.03 24.33 -26.57
N THR A 247 3.88 24.74 -26.01
CA THR A 247 3.18 25.98 -26.41
C THR A 247 3.77 27.21 -25.72
N GLN A 248 3.26 28.41 -26.05
CA GLN A 248 3.65 29.63 -25.33
C GLN A 248 3.31 29.56 -23.83
N ASP A 249 2.17 28.96 -23.48
CA ASP A 249 1.78 28.69 -22.10
C ASP A 249 2.71 27.66 -21.45
N GLY A 250 3.12 26.63 -22.21
CA GLY A 250 4.14 25.67 -21.80
C GLY A 250 5.48 26.33 -21.45
N MET A 251 5.91 27.32 -22.24
CA MET A 251 7.12 28.09 -21.96
C MET A 251 7.00 29.00 -20.74
N LEU A 252 5.79 29.49 -20.43
CA LEU A 252 5.51 30.19 -19.17
C LEU A 252 5.66 29.24 -17.98
N LEU A 253 5.01 28.07 -18.04
CA LEU A 253 5.10 27.05 -16.99
C LEU A 253 6.54 26.64 -16.72
N ALA A 254 7.35 26.43 -17.77
CA ALA A 254 8.76 26.06 -17.65
C ALA A 254 9.67 27.07 -16.92
N ARG A 255 9.17 28.29 -16.65
CA ARG A 255 9.88 29.34 -15.88
C ARG A 255 9.48 29.40 -14.41
N ILE A 256 8.49 28.61 -13.99
CA ILE A 256 8.04 28.51 -12.60
C ILE A 256 8.65 27.24 -11.99
N TYR A 257 9.32 27.37 -10.86
CA TYR A 257 9.95 26.27 -10.13
C TYR A 257 9.32 26.21 -8.74
N SER A 258 8.24 25.44 -8.63
CA SER A 258 7.48 25.22 -7.40
C SER A 258 6.72 23.89 -7.50
N GLU A 259 6.35 23.29 -6.37
CA GLU A 259 5.45 22.13 -6.35
C GLU A 259 4.04 22.46 -6.85
N SER A 260 3.68 23.76 -6.82
CA SER A 260 2.40 24.30 -7.30
C SER A 260 2.57 25.03 -8.64
N ASP A 261 3.58 24.69 -9.45
CA ASP A 261 3.93 25.39 -10.70
C ASP A 261 2.76 25.51 -11.68
N LEU A 262 2.02 24.43 -11.91
CA LEU A 262 0.88 24.37 -12.81
C LEU A 262 -0.29 25.23 -12.29
N LEU A 263 -0.51 25.27 -10.98
CA LEU A 263 -1.49 26.17 -10.37
C LEU A 263 -1.10 27.64 -10.59
N VAL A 264 0.16 27.99 -10.31
CA VAL A 264 0.68 29.36 -10.52
C VAL A 264 0.54 29.75 -11.99
N ALA A 265 0.92 28.87 -12.91
CA ALA A 265 0.80 29.12 -14.34
C ALA A 265 -0.65 29.33 -14.78
N GLU A 266 -1.61 28.54 -14.27
CA GLU A 266 -3.04 28.72 -14.54
C GLU A 266 -3.57 30.04 -13.97
N CYS A 267 -3.14 30.44 -12.77
CA CYS A 267 -3.52 31.72 -12.17
C CYS A 267 -3.03 32.90 -13.03
N LEU A 268 -1.78 32.85 -13.50
CA LEU A 268 -1.20 33.90 -14.35
C LEU A 268 -1.87 33.94 -15.73
N ARG A 269 -2.05 32.78 -16.38
CA ARG A 269 -2.68 32.70 -17.71
C ARG A 269 -4.12 33.20 -17.71
N ARG A 270 -4.89 32.88 -16.67
CA ARG A 270 -6.30 33.29 -16.54
C ARG A 270 -6.46 34.70 -15.96
N GLY A 271 -5.37 35.38 -15.61
CA GLY A 271 -5.41 36.72 -15.02
C GLY A 271 -6.03 36.76 -13.62
N LEU A 272 -5.99 35.66 -12.85
CA LEU A 272 -6.61 35.60 -11.52
C LEU A 272 -5.93 36.53 -10.51
N TRP A 273 -4.68 36.92 -10.79
CA TRP A 273 -3.89 37.83 -9.97
C TRP A 273 -3.71 39.21 -10.63
N ALA A 274 -4.43 39.48 -11.73
CA ALA A 274 -4.42 40.79 -12.37
C ALA A 274 -5.00 41.86 -11.44
N GLY A 275 -4.41 43.06 -11.46
CA GLY A 275 -4.83 44.19 -10.62
C GLY A 275 -4.45 44.11 -9.14
N LEU A 276 -3.78 43.04 -8.69
CA LEU A 276 -3.24 42.96 -7.33
C LEU A 276 -2.08 43.94 -7.15
N LYS A 277 -2.10 44.65 -6.02
CA LYS A 277 -0.97 45.49 -5.57
C LYS A 277 0.21 44.63 -5.12
N PRO A 278 1.44 45.18 -5.05
CA PRO A 278 2.64 44.42 -4.67
C PRO A 278 2.48 43.57 -3.40
N ALA A 279 1.98 44.15 -2.31
CA ALA A 279 1.76 43.43 -1.05
C ALA A 279 0.67 42.34 -1.15
N GLU A 280 -0.37 42.56 -1.97
CA GLU A 280 -1.42 41.57 -2.20
C GLU A 280 -0.91 40.40 -3.05
N LEU A 281 -0.07 40.68 -4.04
CA LEU A 281 0.56 39.65 -4.87
C LEU A 281 1.56 38.80 -4.05
N ALA A 282 2.33 39.42 -3.15
CA ALA A 282 3.18 38.68 -2.22
C ALA A 282 2.36 37.74 -1.31
N ALA A 283 1.21 38.22 -0.85
CA ALA A 283 0.33 37.46 0.02
C ALA A 283 -0.34 36.27 -0.68
N VAL A 284 -0.81 36.42 -1.93
CA VAL A 284 -1.36 35.27 -2.67
C VAL A 284 -0.26 34.26 -3.08
N ALA A 285 0.94 34.74 -3.38
CA ALA A 285 2.09 33.89 -3.66
C ALA A 285 2.53 33.08 -2.42
N SER A 286 2.36 33.61 -1.21
CA SER A 286 2.65 32.85 0.01
C SER A 286 1.65 31.71 0.22
N ALA A 287 0.39 31.87 -0.18
CA ALA A 287 -0.64 30.83 -0.01
C ALA A 287 -0.34 29.53 -0.79
N VAL A 288 0.30 29.64 -1.96
CA VAL A 288 0.65 28.48 -2.80
C VAL A 288 1.97 27.81 -2.40
N LEU A 289 2.73 28.41 -1.47
CA LEU A 289 4.03 27.93 -1.01
C LEU A 289 3.99 27.46 0.45
N TYR A 290 3.30 28.20 1.31
CA TYR A 290 3.32 27.99 2.75
C TYR A 290 2.75 26.63 3.14
N GLU A 291 3.28 26.11 4.24
CA GLU A 291 2.85 24.89 4.89
C GLU A 291 2.87 25.10 6.41
N SER A 292 1.69 25.02 7.01
CA SER A 292 1.52 24.96 8.46
C SER A 292 2.18 23.69 9.03
N ARG A 293 2.64 23.78 10.28
CA ARG A 293 3.27 22.65 10.97
C ARG A 293 2.19 21.87 11.75
N GLY A 294 1.86 20.66 11.29
CA GLY A 294 0.99 19.71 12.01
C GLY A 294 -0.42 19.60 11.43
N ASP A 295 -1.31 18.88 12.13
CA ASP A 295 -2.72 18.69 11.75
C ASP A 295 -3.61 19.91 12.10
N THR A 296 -3.02 21.08 12.34
CA THR A 296 -3.80 22.29 12.60
C THR A 296 -4.48 22.72 11.32
N VAL A 297 -5.82 22.69 11.34
CA VAL A 297 -6.64 23.27 10.28
C VAL A 297 -6.23 24.73 10.15
N SER A 298 -5.59 25.08 9.03
CA SER A 298 -5.19 26.47 8.75
C SER A 298 -6.39 27.36 8.99
N ALA A 299 -6.31 28.20 10.01
CA ALA A 299 -7.31 29.22 10.24
C ALA A 299 -7.30 30.09 8.99
N THR A 300 -8.42 30.19 8.28
CA THR A 300 -8.59 31.16 7.21
C THR A 300 -8.45 32.55 7.83
N GLY A 301 -7.23 33.09 7.83
CA GLY A 301 -6.97 34.45 8.28
C GLY A 301 -7.80 35.40 7.44
N GLU A 302 -8.41 36.41 8.06
CA GLU A 302 -9.20 37.36 7.29
C GLU A 302 -8.29 38.12 6.31
N ALA A 303 -8.45 37.85 5.01
CA ALA A 303 -7.69 38.50 3.96
C ALA A 303 -7.79 40.03 4.10
N PRO A 304 -6.65 40.75 4.25
CA PRO A 304 -6.62 42.18 4.59
C PRO A 304 -7.35 43.12 3.61
N THR A 305 -7.53 42.70 2.36
CA THR A 305 -8.22 43.50 1.32
C THR A 305 -9.24 42.66 0.56
N ALA A 306 -10.24 43.31 -0.01
CA ALA A 306 -11.26 42.64 -0.83
C ALA A 306 -10.65 42.03 -2.11
N ALA A 307 -9.66 42.69 -2.72
CA ALA A 307 -8.96 42.20 -3.91
C ALA A 307 -8.19 40.91 -3.60
N LEU A 308 -7.42 40.89 -2.51
CA LEU A 308 -6.71 39.69 -2.05
C LEU A 308 -7.66 38.55 -1.72
N ARG A 309 -8.77 38.84 -1.03
CA ARG A 309 -9.81 37.85 -0.71
C ARG A 309 -10.41 37.22 -1.98
N GLY A 310 -10.68 38.06 -2.99
CA GLY A 310 -11.16 37.61 -4.30
C GLY A 310 -10.14 36.72 -5.01
N ALA A 311 -8.88 37.14 -5.07
CA ALA A 311 -7.81 36.36 -5.71
C ALA A 311 -7.56 35.01 -5.03
N LEU A 312 -7.59 34.93 -3.70
CA LEU A 312 -7.51 33.67 -2.95
C LEU A 312 -8.68 32.75 -3.27
N ALA A 313 -9.91 33.27 -3.28
CA ALA A 313 -11.09 32.49 -3.64
C ALA A 313 -11.04 31.95 -5.08
N GLU A 314 -10.56 32.75 -6.05
CA GLU A 314 -10.36 32.27 -7.41
C GLU A 314 -9.22 31.24 -7.51
N THR A 315 -8.15 31.41 -6.72
CA THR A 315 -7.03 30.45 -6.64
C THR A 315 -7.51 29.10 -6.11
N HIS A 316 -8.32 29.08 -5.04
CA HIS A 316 -8.99 27.87 -4.55
C HIS A 316 -9.85 27.19 -5.62
N ARG A 317 -10.64 27.95 -6.37
CA ARG A 317 -11.47 27.40 -7.46
C ARG A 317 -10.63 26.84 -8.60
N ALA A 318 -9.50 27.49 -8.92
CA ALA A 318 -8.56 27.00 -9.92
C ALA A 318 -7.90 25.70 -9.47
N LEU A 319 -7.46 25.62 -8.21
CA LEU A 319 -6.92 24.42 -7.61
C LEU A 319 -7.93 23.27 -7.58
N ALA A 320 -9.19 23.53 -7.22
CA ALA A 320 -10.24 22.51 -7.22
C ALA A 320 -10.56 21.97 -8.63
N ARG A 321 -10.38 22.77 -9.68
CA ARG A 321 -10.42 22.27 -11.07
C ARG A 321 -9.18 21.46 -11.40
N LEU A 322 -7.99 21.96 -11.03
CA LEU A 322 -6.73 21.26 -11.23
C LEU A 322 -6.72 19.86 -10.64
N ARG A 323 -7.06 19.75 -9.35
CA ARG A 323 -7.12 18.47 -8.63
C ARG A 323 -8.13 17.49 -9.22
N ARG A 324 -9.26 17.98 -9.74
CA ARG A 324 -10.23 17.12 -10.45
C ARG A 324 -9.65 16.54 -11.73
N ASP A 325 -8.95 17.35 -12.51
CA ASP A 325 -8.39 16.90 -13.79
C ASP A 325 -7.19 15.97 -13.51
N GLU A 326 -6.35 16.26 -12.52
CA GLU A 326 -5.28 15.35 -12.07
C GLU A 326 -5.81 13.99 -11.63
N GLN A 327 -6.92 13.96 -10.87
CA GLN A 327 -7.58 12.71 -10.48
C GLN A 327 -8.09 11.93 -11.70
N GLN A 328 -8.67 12.59 -12.69
CA GLN A 328 -9.12 11.96 -13.94
C GLN A 328 -7.96 11.33 -14.72
N HIS A 329 -6.78 11.97 -14.71
CA HIS A 329 -5.55 11.43 -15.30
C HIS A 329 -4.79 10.44 -14.41
N HIS A 330 -5.34 10.07 -13.25
CA HIS A 330 -4.69 9.19 -12.27
C HIS A 330 -3.30 9.68 -11.84
N LEU A 331 -3.18 10.99 -11.62
CA LEU A 331 -2.01 11.66 -11.06
C LEU A 331 -2.21 11.94 -9.57
N SER A 332 -1.11 12.15 -8.86
CA SER A 332 -1.14 12.64 -7.49
C SER A 332 -1.70 14.07 -7.49
N PRO A 333 -2.76 14.39 -6.72
CA PRO A 333 -3.35 15.72 -6.71
C PRO A 333 -2.40 16.78 -6.13
N THR A 334 -2.31 17.95 -6.77
CA THR A 334 -1.59 19.16 -6.30
C THR A 334 -2.03 19.55 -4.91
N ARG A 335 -1.11 19.86 -3.99
CA ARG A 335 -1.40 20.19 -2.58
C ARG A 335 -2.43 21.32 -2.43
N GLU A 336 -3.20 21.29 -1.33
CA GLU A 336 -4.09 22.41 -0.96
C GLU A 336 -3.28 23.67 -0.64
N ILE A 337 -3.81 24.84 -1.00
CA ILE A 337 -3.19 26.12 -0.62
C ILE A 337 -3.41 26.40 0.86
N ASP A 338 -2.47 27.10 1.48
CA ASP A 338 -2.47 27.39 2.92
C ASP A 338 -2.41 28.89 3.17
N GLU A 339 -3.47 29.46 3.73
CA GLU A 339 -3.58 30.89 3.97
C GLU A 339 -2.89 31.37 5.26
N GLY A 340 -2.28 30.47 6.05
CA GLY A 340 -1.70 30.78 7.36
C GLY A 340 -0.59 31.84 7.34
N PHE A 341 0.05 32.07 6.19
CA PHE A 341 1.12 33.08 6.04
C PHE A 341 0.71 34.31 5.23
N VAL A 342 -0.53 34.38 4.75
CA VAL A 342 -1.04 35.46 3.89
C VAL A 342 -1.01 36.81 4.62
N ALA A 343 -1.60 36.86 5.81
CA ALA A 343 -1.70 38.11 6.59
C ALA A 343 -0.32 38.63 7.02
N ALA A 344 0.58 37.72 7.38
CA ALA A 344 1.95 38.02 7.78
C ALA A 344 2.76 38.66 6.63
N VAL A 345 2.75 38.03 5.44
CA VAL A 345 3.48 38.55 4.28
C VAL A 345 2.88 39.87 3.79
N TYR A 346 1.55 39.99 3.78
CA TYR A 346 0.90 41.25 3.41
C TYR A 346 1.37 42.40 4.32
N ARG A 347 1.34 42.18 5.63
CA ARG A 347 1.77 43.19 6.61
C ARG A 347 3.25 43.49 6.50
N TRP A 348 4.07 42.47 6.32
CA TRP A 348 5.51 42.62 6.13
C TRP A 348 5.83 43.44 4.88
N ALA A 349 5.22 43.11 3.74
CA ALA A 349 5.40 43.87 2.50
C ALA A 349 4.93 45.32 2.65
N THR A 350 3.83 45.56 3.39
CA THR A 350 3.29 46.91 3.57
C THR A 350 4.10 47.76 4.56
N THR A 351 4.51 47.21 5.70
CA THR A 351 5.01 48.00 6.85
C THR A 351 6.47 47.72 7.19
N GLY A 352 6.91 46.46 7.10
CA GLY A 352 8.24 46.02 7.52
C GLY A 352 8.38 45.88 9.02
N ASP A 353 7.25 45.88 9.72
CA ASP A 353 7.21 45.60 11.14
C ASP A 353 7.28 44.09 11.36
N LEU A 354 8.43 43.62 11.83
CA LEU A 354 8.67 42.20 12.08
C LEU A 354 7.77 41.67 13.21
N ALA A 355 7.64 42.42 14.30
CA ALA A 355 6.87 41.97 15.46
C ALA A 355 5.40 41.75 15.09
N ALA A 356 4.80 42.75 14.45
CA ALA A 356 3.41 42.65 14.01
C ALA A 356 3.21 41.58 12.91
N SER A 357 4.23 41.29 12.09
CA SER A 357 4.15 40.24 11.07
C SER A 357 4.26 38.83 11.66
N LEU A 358 5.07 38.63 12.69
CA LEU A 358 5.17 37.35 13.41
C LEU A 358 3.89 37.04 14.20
N GLU A 359 3.27 38.05 14.80
CA GLU A 359 1.96 37.93 15.44
C GLU A 359 0.88 37.52 14.44
N ALA A 360 0.89 38.10 13.24
CA ALA A 360 -0.06 37.78 12.18
C ALA A 360 0.16 36.39 11.53
N ALA A 361 1.31 35.76 11.75
CA ALA A 361 1.66 34.43 11.23
C ALA A 361 1.38 33.29 12.23
N GLY A 362 1.06 33.62 13.49
CA GLY A 362 0.89 32.63 14.54
C GLY A 362 -0.48 31.96 14.53
N ASP A 363 -0.51 30.63 14.70
CA ASP A 363 -1.73 29.91 15.08
C ASP A 363 -2.15 30.34 16.48
N THR A 364 -3.45 30.43 16.75
CA THR A 364 -4.10 30.79 18.03
C THR A 364 -3.18 30.66 19.27
N GLY A 365 -2.41 31.70 19.57
CA GLY A 365 -1.54 31.79 20.76
C GLY A 365 -0.05 31.46 20.61
N THR A 366 0.46 31.03 19.45
CA THR A 366 1.90 30.74 19.23
C THR A 366 2.42 31.44 17.98
N ALA A 367 3.28 32.45 18.15
CA ALA A 367 3.91 33.16 17.04
C ALA A 367 4.84 32.23 16.22
N LEU A 368 4.89 32.45 14.90
CA LEU A 368 5.83 31.76 14.02
C LEU A 368 7.28 32.05 14.45
N PRO A 369 8.18 31.06 14.51
CA PRO A 369 9.59 31.32 14.77
C PRO A 369 10.19 32.27 13.73
N ALA A 370 10.98 33.26 14.16
CA ALA A 370 11.58 34.26 13.27
C ALA A 370 12.42 33.65 12.13
N GLY A 371 13.09 32.51 12.38
CA GLY A 371 13.85 31.79 11.35
C GLY A 371 12.96 31.20 10.25
N ASP A 372 11.81 30.63 10.61
CA ASP A 372 10.84 30.12 9.65
C ASP A 372 10.18 31.25 8.85
N PHE A 373 9.88 32.37 9.52
CA PHE A 373 9.39 33.58 8.83
C PHE A 373 10.34 34.03 7.72
N VAL A 374 11.64 34.16 8.03
CA VAL A 374 12.65 34.56 7.05
C VAL A 374 12.76 33.53 5.91
N ARG A 375 12.71 32.23 6.23
CA ARG A 375 12.75 31.17 5.21
C ARG A 375 11.58 31.28 4.24
N TRP A 376 10.36 31.42 4.74
CA TRP A 376 9.17 31.56 3.90
C TRP A 376 9.20 32.86 3.08
N CYS A 377 9.62 33.98 3.66
CA CYS A 377 9.79 35.23 2.92
C CYS A 377 10.79 35.10 1.75
N ARG A 378 11.88 34.34 1.92
CA ARG A 378 12.83 34.07 0.82
C ARG A 378 12.18 33.23 -0.29
N GLN A 379 11.44 32.18 0.06
CA GLN A 379 10.71 31.38 -0.93
C GLN A 379 9.64 32.20 -1.67
N VAL A 380 8.94 33.11 -0.97
CA VAL A 380 8.00 34.05 -1.60
C VAL A 380 8.73 34.99 -2.56
N VAL A 381 9.89 35.54 -2.16
CA VAL A 381 10.72 36.36 -3.05
C VAL A 381 11.14 35.60 -4.31
N ASP A 382 11.57 34.35 -4.16
CA ASP A 382 12.00 33.52 -5.29
C ASP A 382 10.84 33.28 -6.27
N LEU A 383 9.64 32.97 -5.77
CA LEU A 383 8.45 32.81 -6.61
C LEU A 383 8.02 34.13 -7.25
N LEU A 384 8.07 35.26 -6.54
CA LEU A 384 7.77 36.57 -7.10
C LEU A 384 8.75 36.95 -8.22
N ASP A 385 10.04 36.62 -8.08
CA ASP A 385 11.05 36.80 -9.14
C ASP A 385 10.74 35.93 -10.37
N GLN A 386 10.21 34.71 -10.18
CA GLN A 386 9.75 33.86 -11.28
C GLN A 386 8.49 34.44 -11.96
N ILE A 387 7.51 34.90 -11.17
CA ILE A 387 6.30 35.58 -11.67
C ILE A 387 6.68 36.82 -12.48
N HIS A 388 7.62 37.63 -11.99
CA HIS A 388 8.14 38.79 -12.70
C HIS A 388 8.69 38.45 -14.08
N LYS A 389 9.34 37.28 -14.23
CA LYS A 389 9.94 36.83 -15.49
C LYS A 389 8.94 36.13 -16.42
N ALA A 390 7.93 35.46 -15.85
CA ALA A 390 7.05 34.55 -16.58
C ALA A 390 5.68 35.16 -16.93
N ALA A 391 5.15 36.08 -16.11
CA ALA A 391 3.79 36.57 -16.27
C ALA A 391 3.57 37.28 -17.62
N PRO A 392 2.47 37.00 -18.34
CA PRO A 392 2.18 37.61 -19.64
C PRO A 392 1.79 39.09 -19.48
N ASP A 393 1.10 39.42 -18.39
CA ASP A 393 0.66 40.77 -18.05
C ASP A 393 1.83 41.62 -17.50
N ALA A 394 2.03 42.80 -18.10
CA ALA A 394 3.07 43.75 -17.70
C ALA A 394 2.84 44.37 -16.32
N GLU A 395 1.59 44.58 -15.91
CA GLU A 395 1.26 45.13 -14.60
C GLU A 395 1.58 44.12 -13.50
N VAL A 396 1.25 42.85 -13.71
CA VAL A 396 1.61 41.74 -12.81
C VAL A 396 3.14 41.63 -12.70
N ARG A 397 3.87 41.72 -13.82
CA ARG A 397 5.35 41.73 -13.77
C ARG A 397 5.89 42.89 -12.94
N SER A 398 5.32 44.08 -13.07
CA SER A 398 5.75 45.27 -12.32
C SER A 398 5.43 45.14 -10.83
N ALA A 399 4.22 44.69 -10.50
CA ALA A 399 3.79 44.41 -9.13
C ALA A 399 4.67 43.35 -8.45
N ALA A 400 5.02 42.28 -9.16
CA ALA A 400 5.91 41.23 -8.65
C ALA A 400 7.31 41.77 -8.34
N LYS A 401 7.88 42.59 -9.24
CA LYS A 401 9.18 43.22 -9.02
C LYS A 401 9.19 44.17 -7.82
N ALA A 402 8.14 44.96 -7.66
CA ALA A 402 7.98 45.83 -6.48
C ALA A 402 7.85 44.99 -5.19
N ALA A 403 7.04 43.93 -5.24
CA ALA A 403 6.84 43.02 -4.12
C ALA A 403 8.14 42.32 -3.66
N VAL A 404 9.03 41.97 -4.60
CA VAL A 404 10.37 41.46 -4.27
C VAL A 404 11.13 42.46 -3.41
N GLY A 405 11.12 43.75 -3.76
CA GLY A 405 11.76 44.80 -2.97
C GLY A 405 11.10 44.99 -1.59
N ASP A 406 9.77 44.98 -1.54
CA ASP A 406 8.99 45.17 -0.32
C ASP A 406 9.17 44.03 0.69
N VAL A 407 9.36 42.80 0.21
CA VAL A 407 9.60 41.62 1.05
C VAL A 407 11.09 41.45 1.40
N ARG A 408 12.01 41.69 0.45
CA ARG A 408 13.47 41.57 0.66
C ARG A 408 14.03 42.81 1.36
N ARG A 409 13.66 43.00 2.63
CA ARG A 409 14.17 44.08 3.49
C ARG A 409 14.48 43.59 4.90
N GLY A 410 15.12 44.44 5.72
CA GLY A 410 15.43 44.15 7.11
C GLY A 410 16.10 42.79 7.30
N VAL A 411 15.58 41.97 8.21
CA VAL A 411 16.10 40.62 8.52
C VAL A 411 16.06 39.65 7.34
N VAL A 412 15.20 39.87 6.34
CA VAL A 412 15.09 39.00 5.15
C VAL A 412 16.23 39.28 4.16
N ALA A 413 16.74 40.51 4.14
CA ALA A 413 17.82 40.95 3.24
C ALA A 413 19.24 40.62 3.75
N VAL A 414 19.37 40.15 5.00
CA VAL A 414 20.67 39.74 5.54
C VAL A 414 20.97 38.34 5.04
N ASP A 415 22.05 38.19 4.28
CA ASP A 415 22.57 36.87 3.90
C ASP A 415 23.12 36.17 5.14
N GLY A 416 22.78 34.88 5.29
CA GLY A 416 23.36 34.05 6.35
C GLY A 416 24.84 33.87 6.05
N THR A 417 25.70 34.58 6.80
CA THR A 417 27.15 34.32 6.85
C THR A 417 27.45 32.92 7.35
#